data_AF-A0A151P2S1-F1
#
_entry.id   AF-A0A151P2S1-F1
#
_cell.length_a   1.000
_cell.length_b   1.000
_cell.length_c   1.000
_cell.angle_alpha   90.00
_cell.angle_beta   90.00
_cell.angle_gamma   90.00
#
_symmetry.space_group_name_H-M   'P 1'
#
loop_
_entity.id
_entity.type
_entity.pdbx_description
1 polymer ?
#
loop_
_entity_poly.entity_id
_entity_poly.type
_entity_poly.pdbx_seq_one_letter_code
_entity_poly.pdbx_strand_id
1 'polypeptide(L)'
;MGNLQAVLPESARTCGLSFCSRQPCAPPDDSAPSDKGSTAPSRPSEPPRYARIKNWQTGSISYDTLSAQACQELPCSGQRCLGSVMFPKQLVCAAGQGPYPKDELRPLARDFLHQYYSSIKRLPILPTCPVLGAARVGARVLGQIQAVAPDRADSPAHVQRLMEVEQEIEATGTYQLLEPELIFGAKQAWRNAARCLGRIQWNKLQVRMRS
;
A
#
# COMPACT_ATOMS: atom_id res chain seq x y z
N MET A 1 -25.50 -8.00 47.15
CA MET A 1 -25.53 -9.37 46.62
C MET A 1 -25.78 -9.25 45.12
N GLY A 2 -24.92 -9.60 44.17
CA GLY A 2 -23.57 -10.13 44.17
C GLY A 2 -22.87 -9.56 42.94
N ASN A 3 -21.57 -9.37 43.09
CA ASN A 3 -20.62 -8.86 42.11
C ASN A 3 -20.15 -10.08 41.27
N LEU A 4 -20.01 -9.95 39.95
CA LEU A 4 -19.35 -10.96 39.13
C LEU A 4 -18.35 -10.27 38.20
N GLN A 5 -17.10 -10.29 38.67
CA GLN A 5 -15.89 -9.94 37.95
C GLN A 5 -15.70 -10.91 36.77
N ALA A 6 -15.56 -10.37 35.56
CA ALA A 6 -15.01 -11.11 34.43
C ALA A 6 -13.48 -11.13 34.57
N VAL A 7 -12.96 -12.23 35.12
CA VAL A 7 -11.55 -12.59 35.08
C VAL A 7 -11.28 -13.25 33.73
N LEU A 8 -10.53 -12.57 32.85
CA LEU A 8 -9.91 -13.21 31.68
C LEU A 8 -8.47 -13.58 32.05
N PRO A 9 -8.00 -14.81 31.75
CA PRO A 9 -6.60 -15.15 31.94
C PRO A 9 -5.75 -14.57 30.81
N GLU A 10 -4.72 -13.80 31.20
CA GLU A 10 -3.54 -13.54 30.39
C GLU A 10 -2.89 -14.87 29.99
N SER A 11 -2.74 -15.11 28.69
CA SER A 11 -1.69 -16.00 28.21
C SER A 11 -1.10 -15.45 26.92
N ALA A 12 0.15 -14.99 27.06
CA ALA A 12 1.03 -14.62 25.98
C ALA A 12 1.27 -15.83 25.07
N ARG A 13 0.93 -15.71 23.78
CA ARG A 13 1.55 -16.48 22.70
C ARG A 13 1.72 -15.59 21.47
N THR A 14 2.95 -15.13 21.35
CA THR A 14 3.73 -14.84 20.15
C THR A 14 3.07 -15.32 18.84
N CYS A 15 2.75 -14.38 17.95
CA CYS A 15 2.59 -14.65 16.53
C CYS A 15 3.35 -13.57 15.76
N GLY A 16 4.27 -14.06 14.92
CA GLY A 16 5.35 -13.30 14.32
C GLY A 16 4.90 -12.24 13.32
N LEU A 17 5.72 -11.20 13.27
CA LEU A 17 5.72 -10.12 12.31
C LEU A 17 5.99 -10.63 10.88
N SER A 18 5.28 -10.07 9.89
CA SER A 18 5.86 -9.65 8.60
C SER A 18 4.82 -9.01 7.68
N PHE A 19 4.63 -7.69 7.78
CA PHE A 19 4.74 -6.75 6.65
C PHE A 19 4.37 -5.34 7.10
N CYS A 20 5.40 -4.52 7.28
CA CYS A 20 5.46 -3.05 7.19
C CYS A 20 6.71 -2.61 7.95
N SER A 21 7.88 -2.90 7.39
CA SER A 21 9.09 -2.19 7.82
C SER A 21 9.06 -0.80 7.22
N ARG A 22 8.65 0.19 8.02
CA ARG A 22 9.13 1.56 7.86
C ARG A 22 9.64 2.05 9.22
N GLN A 23 10.96 2.22 9.28
CA GLN A 23 11.65 2.96 10.34
C GLN A 23 11.14 4.41 10.39
N PRO A 24 10.88 4.97 11.58
CA PRO A 24 10.66 6.41 11.73
C PRO A 24 11.95 7.21 11.50
N CYS A 25 11.83 8.38 10.88
CA CYS A 25 12.86 9.40 10.83
C CYS A 25 13.18 9.87 12.26
N ALA A 26 14.47 9.92 12.62
CA ALA A 26 14.94 10.41 13.91
C ALA A 26 14.84 11.96 14.00
N PRO A 27 14.36 12.53 15.12
CA PRO A 27 14.58 13.93 15.46
C PRO A 27 15.90 14.11 16.23
N PRO A 28 16.51 15.32 16.25
CA PRO A 28 17.71 15.58 17.03
C PRO A 28 17.39 15.77 18.51
N ASP A 29 18.34 15.35 19.35
CA ASP A 29 18.37 15.51 20.81
C ASP A 29 18.39 16.98 21.24
N ASP A 30 17.57 17.35 22.23
CA ASP A 30 17.91 18.38 23.21
C ASP A 30 17.16 18.17 24.52
N SER A 31 17.85 18.46 25.62
CA SER A 31 17.61 17.95 26.97
C SER A 31 16.61 18.79 27.80
N ALA A 32 15.98 18.11 28.77
CA ALA A 32 15.05 18.49 29.87
C ALA A 32 15.36 19.80 30.67
N PRO A 33 14.49 20.34 31.58
CA PRO A 33 13.50 19.61 32.42
C PRO A 33 12.13 20.25 32.80
N SER A 34 11.21 19.32 33.12
CA SER A 34 10.09 19.26 34.09
C SER A 34 9.34 20.50 34.60
N ASP A 35 8.01 20.52 34.41
CA ASP A 35 7.04 20.95 35.43
C ASP A 35 5.70 20.19 35.31
N LYS A 36 5.03 19.99 36.45
CA LYS A 36 3.92 19.06 36.72
C LYS A 36 2.55 19.64 36.31
N GLY A 37 1.64 18.80 35.79
CA GLY A 37 0.20 19.09 35.90
C GLY A 37 -0.73 18.41 34.89
N SER A 38 -1.65 17.59 35.41
CA SER A 38 -2.92 17.12 34.80
C SER A 38 -2.88 16.06 33.70
N THR A 39 -3.08 14.80 34.12
CA THR A 39 -3.24 13.61 33.28
C THR A 39 -4.58 13.60 32.54
N ALA A 40 -4.62 14.13 31.33
CA ALA A 40 -5.55 13.63 30.30
C ALA A 40 -4.90 12.40 29.63
N PRO A 41 -5.65 11.34 29.27
CA PRO A 41 -5.06 10.20 28.59
C PRO A 41 -4.48 10.66 27.25
N SER A 42 -3.15 10.64 27.16
CA SER A 42 -2.39 10.96 25.96
C SER A 42 -2.84 10.02 24.84
N ARG A 43 -3.37 10.62 23.77
CA ARG A 43 -3.72 9.94 22.52
C ARG A 43 -2.50 9.15 22.03
N PRO A 44 -2.64 7.89 21.57
CA PRO A 44 -1.53 7.13 21.03
C PRO A 44 -0.79 7.93 19.96
N SER A 45 0.54 7.94 20.03
CA SER A 45 1.47 8.61 19.11
C SER A 45 1.50 7.99 17.70
N GLU A 46 0.67 6.99 17.45
CA GLU A 46 0.52 6.32 16.17
C GLU A 46 -0.93 6.40 15.69
N PRO A 47 -1.16 6.68 14.39
CA PRO A 47 -2.51 6.72 13.85
C PRO A 47 -3.18 5.35 14.03
N PRO A 48 -4.47 5.31 14.42
CA PRO A 48 -5.17 4.06 14.66
C PRO A 48 -5.18 3.19 13.39
N ARG A 49 -4.96 1.88 13.58
CA ARG A 49 -4.88 0.87 12.50
C ARG A 49 -6.16 0.77 11.65
N TYR A 50 -7.27 1.32 12.14
CA TYR A 50 -8.55 1.38 11.43
C TYR A 50 -9.37 2.59 11.91
N ALA A 51 -10.20 3.14 11.03
CA ALA A 51 -11.16 4.19 11.36
C ALA A 51 -12.58 3.62 11.48
N ARG A 52 -13.30 3.96 12.55
CA ARG A 52 -14.70 3.54 12.73
C ARG A 52 -15.64 4.58 12.10
N ILE A 53 -16.48 4.14 11.16
CA ILE A 53 -17.45 4.95 10.42
C ILE A 53 -18.86 4.50 10.81
N LYS A 54 -19.75 5.46 11.08
CA LYS A 54 -21.16 5.21 11.42
C LYS A 54 -22.07 5.86 10.38
N ASN A 55 -22.98 5.09 9.81
CA ASN A 55 -24.12 5.64 9.08
C ASN A 55 -25.20 6.01 10.11
N TRP A 56 -25.52 7.30 10.21
CA TRP A 56 -26.52 7.79 11.17
C TRP A 56 -27.97 7.53 10.76
N GLN A 57 -28.24 7.35 9.46
CA GLN A 57 -29.57 7.06 8.95
C GLN A 57 -29.96 5.59 9.21
N THR A 58 -29.05 4.65 8.94
CA THR A 58 -29.31 3.21 9.11
C THR A 58 -28.83 2.66 10.45
N GLY A 59 -27.97 3.39 11.16
CA GLY A 59 -27.33 2.93 12.39
C GLY A 59 -26.17 1.92 12.17
N SER A 60 -25.85 1.56 10.94
CA SER A 60 -24.78 0.59 10.64
C SER A 60 -23.38 1.17 10.92
N ILE A 61 -22.47 0.31 11.36
CA ILE A 61 -21.07 0.66 11.68
C ILE A 61 -20.15 -0.13 10.74
N SER A 62 -19.14 0.53 10.20
CA SER A 62 -18.11 -0.06 9.36
C SER A 62 -16.72 0.37 9.83
N TYR A 63 -15.70 -0.43 9.54
CA TYR A 63 -14.32 -0.16 9.92
C TYR A 63 -13.47 -0.07 8.67
N ASP A 64 -12.77 1.06 8.51
CA ASP A 64 -11.89 1.33 7.38
C ASP A 64 -10.44 1.02 7.76
N THR A 65 -9.90 -0.06 7.20
CA THR A 65 -8.49 -0.44 7.29
C THR A 65 -7.65 0.08 6.12
N LEU A 66 -8.29 0.51 5.03
CA LEU A 66 -7.63 1.00 3.83
C LEU A 66 -7.00 2.38 4.07
N SER A 67 -7.61 3.19 4.94
CA SER A 67 -7.05 4.48 5.37
C SER A 67 -5.63 4.38 5.95
N ALA A 68 -5.24 3.24 6.55
CA ALA A 68 -3.89 3.00 7.05
C ALA A 68 -2.84 2.76 5.95
N GLN A 69 -3.29 2.44 4.72
CA GLN A 69 -2.42 2.24 3.55
C GLN A 69 -2.20 3.56 2.77
N ALA A 70 -2.85 4.65 3.18
CA ALA A 70 -2.72 5.93 2.49
C ALA A 70 -1.36 6.56 2.78
N CYS A 71 -0.49 6.61 1.77
CA CYS A 71 0.82 7.27 1.85
C CYS A 71 0.78 8.75 1.44
N GLN A 72 -0.40 9.30 1.10
CA GLN A 72 -0.50 10.70 0.68
C GLN A 72 -0.57 11.63 1.90
N GLU A 73 0.35 12.58 1.96
CA GLU A 73 0.34 13.65 2.95
C GLU A 73 -0.96 14.46 2.85
N LEU A 74 -1.72 14.48 3.94
CA LEU A 74 -2.97 15.22 4.03
C LEU A 74 -2.70 16.66 4.49
N PRO A 75 -3.51 17.64 4.05
CA PRO A 75 -3.37 19.03 4.50
C PRO A 75 -3.83 19.24 5.96
N CYS A 76 -4.26 18.20 6.66
CA CYS A 76 -4.80 18.27 8.01
C CYS A 76 -3.72 17.86 9.04
N SER A 77 -3.65 18.59 10.15
CA SER A 77 -2.79 18.25 11.29
C SER A 77 -3.63 17.82 12.50
N GLY A 78 -2.96 17.35 13.57
CA GLY A 78 -3.64 17.00 14.81
C GLY A 78 -4.38 18.17 15.48
N GLN A 79 -4.00 19.41 15.16
CA GLN A 79 -4.57 20.64 15.73
C GLN A 79 -5.56 21.33 14.78
N ARG A 80 -5.46 21.12 13.47
CA ARG A 80 -6.26 21.85 12.48
C ARG A 80 -6.68 20.96 11.32
N CYS A 81 -7.97 21.01 10.99
CA CYS A 81 -8.53 20.39 9.80
C CYS A 81 -8.62 21.40 8.64
N LEU A 82 -8.10 21.03 7.47
CA LEU A 82 -8.20 21.79 6.22
C LEU A 82 -9.09 21.08 5.18
N GLY A 83 -10.03 20.26 5.64
CA GLY A 83 -10.87 19.43 4.75
C GLY A 83 -11.77 20.21 3.78
N SER A 84 -12.17 21.44 4.13
CA SER A 84 -12.98 22.31 3.26
C SER A 84 -12.17 23.11 2.24
N VAL A 85 -10.84 23.05 2.28
CA VAL A 85 -9.99 23.75 1.32
C VAL A 85 -10.11 23.07 -0.05
N MET A 86 -10.53 23.84 -1.06
CA MET A 86 -10.81 23.31 -2.40
C MET A 86 -9.55 22.79 -3.10
N PHE A 87 -8.43 23.52 -3.01
CA PHE A 87 -7.18 23.19 -3.71
C PHE A 87 -5.99 23.22 -2.75
N PRO A 88 -5.84 22.20 -1.87
CA PRO A 88 -4.68 22.09 -1.01
C PRO A 88 -3.45 21.73 -1.84
N LYS A 89 -2.30 22.35 -1.53
CA LYS A 89 -1.05 22.20 -2.28
C LYS A 89 -0.59 20.73 -2.41
N GLN A 90 -0.86 19.91 -1.39
CA GLN A 90 -0.49 18.49 -1.33
C GLN A 90 -1.30 17.60 -2.29
N LEU A 91 -2.49 18.03 -2.70
CA LEU A 91 -3.35 17.29 -3.63
C LEU A 91 -3.28 17.84 -5.06
N VAL A 92 -2.49 18.88 -5.29
CA VAL A 92 -2.26 19.48 -6.60
C VAL A 92 -0.86 19.08 -7.05
N CYS A 93 -0.76 18.36 -8.17
CA CYS A 93 0.53 18.08 -8.79
C CYS A 93 1.19 19.41 -9.20
N ALA A 94 2.35 19.72 -8.65
CA ALA A 94 3.08 20.92 -8.99
C ALA A 94 3.68 20.78 -10.40
N ALA A 95 3.13 21.53 -11.37
CA ALA A 95 3.73 21.68 -12.68
C ALA A 95 5.04 22.47 -12.53
N GLY A 96 6.18 21.80 -12.51
CA GLY A 96 7.49 22.45 -12.39
C GLY A 96 8.55 21.69 -11.57
N GLN A 97 8.19 20.55 -10.96
CA GLN A 97 9.22 19.65 -10.46
C GLN A 97 9.92 19.00 -11.66
N GLY A 98 11.25 19.07 -11.69
CA GLY A 98 12.07 18.41 -12.69
C GLY A 98 11.91 16.88 -12.66
N PRO A 99 12.76 16.14 -13.38
CA PRO A 99 12.72 14.68 -13.37
C PRO A 99 12.70 14.16 -11.93
N TYR A 100 11.78 13.24 -11.63
CA TYR A 100 11.67 12.64 -10.30
C TYR A 100 13.03 12.01 -9.92
N PRO A 101 13.53 12.19 -8.68
CA PRO A 101 14.76 11.53 -8.27
C PRO A 101 14.59 10.02 -8.36
N LYS A 102 15.61 9.33 -8.89
CA LYS A 102 15.58 7.87 -9.10
C LYS A 102 15.27 7.11 -7.81
N ASP A 103 15.78 7.59 -6.68
CA ASP A 103 15.64 6.92 -5.37
C ASP A 103 14.20 6.91 -4.85
N GLU A 104 13.40 7.93 -5.16
CA GLU A 104 11.97 7.96 -4.83
C GLU A 104 11.12 7.22 -5.87
N LEU A 105 11.56 7.19 -7.13
CA LEU A 105 10.82 6.53 -8.20
C LEU A 105 10.80 5.01 -8.05
N ARG A 106 11.92 4.40 -7.62
CA ARG A 106 12.04 2.94 -7.42
C ARG A 106 10.96 2.35 -6.50
N PRO A 107 10.76 2.84 -5.25
CA PRO A 107 9.73 2.30 -4.37
C PRO A 107 8.32 2.55 -4.90
N LEU A 108 8.06 3.69 -5.55
CA LEU A 108 6.75 3.99 -6.15
C LEU A 108 6.43 3.01 -7.29
N ALA A 109 7.39 2.73 -8.17
CA ALA A 109 7.24 1.77 -9.27
C ALA A 109 7.00 0.35 -8.73
N ARG A 110 7.76 -0.05 -7.70
CA ARG A 110 7.60 -1.35 -7.02
C ARG A 110 6.21 -1.50 -6.42
N ASP A 111 5.74 -0.50 -5.67
CA ASP A 111 4.43 -0.53 -5.02
C ASP A 111 3.29 -0.61 -6.06
N PHE A 112 3.43 0.11 -7.17
CA PHE A 112 2.48 0.06 -8.28
C PHE A 112 2.43 -1.34 -8.94
N LEU A 113 3.60 -1.91 -9.27
CA LEU A 113 3.67 -3.24 -9.87
C LEU A 113 3.12 -4.31 -8.91
N HIS A 114 3.42 -4.20 -7.62
CA HIS A 114 2.87 -5.09 -6.60
C HIS A 114 1.33 -5.02 -6.56
N GLN A 115 0.74 -3.83 -6.61
CA GLN A 115 -0.72 -3.65 -6.69
C GLN A 115 -1.30 -4.29 -7.96
N TYR A 116 -0.66 -4.09 -9.11
CA TYR A 116 -1.09 -4.66 -10.38
C TYR A 116 -1.07 -6.19 -10.35
N TYR A 117 0.07 -6.81 -10.02
CA TYR A 117 0.22 -8.26 -9.98
C TYR A 117 -0.66 -8.92 -8.89
N SER A 118 -0.91 -8.21 -7.78
CA SER A 118 -1.86 -8.66 -6.76
C SER A 118 -3.32 -8.67 -7.25
N SER A 119 -3.67 -7.79 -8.19
CA SER A 119 -5.04 -7.68 -8.73
C SER A 119 -5.37 -8.76 -9.77
N ILE A 120 -4.40 -9.14 -10.61
CA ILE A 120 -4.60 -10.08 -11.73
C ILE A 120 -4.57 -11.55 -11.29
N LYS A 121 -3.93 -11.87 -10.15
CA LYS A 121 -3.86 -13.24 -9.62
C LYS A 121 -5.18 -13.77 -9.02
N ARG A 122 -6.25 -12.97 -9.03
CA ARG A 122 -7.60 -13.43 -8.71
C ARG A 122 -8.33 -14.07 -9.90
N LEU A 123 -7.76 -14.02 -11.09
CA LEU A 123 -8.29 -14.68 -12.27
C LEU A 123 -7.45 -15.93 -12.57
N PRO A 124 -8.05 -17.14 -12.62
CA PRO A 124 -7.40 -18.30 -13.23
C PRO A 124 -7.40 -18.08 -14.74
N ILE A 125 -6.58 -17.16 -15.23
CA ILE A 125 -6.22 -17.10 -16.64
C ILE A 125 -5.32 -18.30 -16.88
N LEU A 126 -5.86 -19.29 -17.57
CA LEU A 126 -5.13 -20.47 -18.02
C LEU A 126 -3.80 -20.05 -18.67
N PRO A 127 -2.73 -20.81 -18.44
CA PRO A 127 -1.48 -20.60 -19.14
C PRO A 127 -1.64 -21.12 -20.58
N THR A 128 -1.88 -20.24 -21.53
CA THR A 128 -1.36 -20.44 -22.88
C THR A 128 -0.16 -19.52 -23.05
N CYS A 129 0.95 -19.92 -22.45
CA CYS A 129 2.26 -19.59 -22.97
C CYS A 129 2.83 -20.89 -23.56
N PRO A 130 2.99 -20.99 -24.89
CA PRO A 130 3.65 -22.11 -25.51
C PRO A 130 5.16 -21.93 -25.31
N VAL A 131 5.73 -22.61 -24.32
CA VAL A 131 7.18 -22.81 -24.29
C VAL A 131 7.46 -24.25 -24.68
N LEU A 132 7.87 -24.35 -25.94
CA LEU A 132 8.58 -25.43 -26.59
C LEU A 132 9.64 -26.05 -25.65
N GLY A 133 9.78 -27.38 -25.69
CA GLY A 133 11.07 -28.03 -25.39
C GLY A 133 11.07 -28.97 -24.19
N ALA A 134 11.04 -30.26 -24.50
CA ALA A 134 11.22 -31.37 -23.57
C ALA A 134 12.63 -31.42 -22.95
N ALA A 135 12.73 -31.89 -21.70
CA ALA A 135 13.70 -32.91 -21.29
C ALA A 135 13.41 -33.38 -19.86
N ARG A 136 13.07 -34.68 -19.72
CA ARG A 136 13.20 -35.40 -18.46
C ARG A 136 14.65 -35.87 -18.34
N VAL A 137 15.37 -35.43 -17.31
CA VAL A 137 16.48 -36.21 -16.73
C VAL A 137 16.41 -36.06 -15.22
N GLY A 138 16.39 -37.19 -14.53
CA GLY A 138 16.41 -37.23 -13.07
C GLY A 138 17.76 -36.81 -12.51
N ALA A 139 17.73 -36.10 -11.39
CA ALA A 139 18.85 -36.01 -10.47
C ALA A 139 18.32 -35.72 -9.05
N ARG A 140 18.49 -36.71 -8.17
CA ARG A 140 18.42 -36.55 -6.72
C ARG A 140 19.77 -35.99 -6.28
N VAL A 141 19.84 -34.77 -5.74
CA VAL A 141 20.90 -34.36 -4.80
C VAL A 141 20.33 -33.38 -3.78
N LEU A 142 20.71 -33.64 -2.53
CA LEU A 142 20.46 -32.91 -1.30
C LEU A 142 20.93 -31.44 -1.36
N GLY A 143 20.16 -30.55 -0.74
CA GLY A 143 20.55 -29.18 -0.46
C GLY A 143 19.36 -28.37 0.01
N GLN A 144 19.15 -28.32 1.33
CA GLN A 144 18.11 -27.51 1.95
C GLN A 144 18.40 -26.02 1.67
N ILE A 145 17.64 -25.42 0.77
CA ILE A 145 17.32 -24.00 0.85
C ILE A 145 15.88 -23.96 1.33
N GLN A 146 15.65 -23.40 2.51
CA GLN A 146 14.31 -23.10 3.01
C GLN A 146 13.62 -22.21 1.97
N ALA A 147 12.78 -22.81 1.14
CA ALA A 147 11.79 -22.07 0.37
C ALA A 147 10.79 -21.51 1.39
N VAL A 148 11.05 -20.29 1.86
CA VAL A 148 10.01 -19.43 2.41
C VAL A 148 8.92 -19.45 1.36
N ALA A 149 7.73 -19.95 1.71
CA ALA A 149 6.61 -19.99 0.78
C ALA A 149 6.45 -18.57 0.23
N PRO A 150 6.59 -18.36 -1.10
CA PRO A 150 6.49 -17.02 -1.66
C PRO A 150 5.14 -16.46 -1.24
N ASP A 151 5.13 -15.19 -0.85
CA ASP A 151 3.88 -14.49 -0.68
C ASP A 151 3.10 -14.65 -1.99
N ARG A 152 1.77 -14.66 -1.95
CA ARG A 152 0.92 -14.82 -3.15
C ARG A 152 1.21 -13.77 -4.23
N ALA A 153 2.07 -12.77 -3.97
CA ALA A 153 2.61 -11.76 -4.86
C ALA A 153 3.85 -12.16 -5.68
N ASP A 154 4.61 -13.21 -5.34
CA ASP A 154 5.91 -13.49 -6.01
C ASP A 154 5.81 -14.49 -7.18
N SER A 155 5.03 -14.14 -8.21
CA SER A 155 5.07 -14.93 -9.46
C SER A 155 6.37 -14.66 -10.20
N PRO A 156 6.94 -15.64 -10.95
CA PRO A 156 8.15 -15.41 -11.73
C PRO A 156 8.02 -14.22 -12.69
N ALA A 157 6.84 -14.04 -13.29
CA ALA A 157 6.53 -12.88 -14.13
C ALA A 157 6.52 -11.54 -13.38
N HIS A 158 6.22 -11.53 -12.07
CA HIS A 158 6.24 -10.31 -11.26
C HIS A 158 7.68 -9.89 -10.95
N VAL A 159 8.50 -10.85 -10.52
CA VAL A 159 9.92 -10.62 -10.21
C VAL A 159 10.68 -10.19 -11.46
N GLN A 160 10.42 -10.84 -12.60
CA GLN A 160 11.04 -10.45 -13.87
C GLN A 160 10.71 -9.01 -14.26
N ARG A 161 9.42 -8.62 -14.20
CA ARG A 161 9.00 -7.25 -14.55
C ARG A 161 9.58 -6.21 -13.60
N LEU A 162 9.71 -6.53 -12.31
CA LEU A 162 10.38 -5.66 -11.34
C LEU A 162 11.85 -5.41 -11.70
N MET A 163 12.59 -6.46 -12.07
CA MET A 163 13.99 -6.33 -12.47
C MET A 163 14.16 -5.48 -13.73
N GLU A 164 13.29 -5.68 -14.73
CA GLU A 164 13.28 -4.88 -15.97
C GLU A 164 13.09 -3.39 -15.67
N VAL A 165 12.08 -3.05 -14.85
CA VAL A 165 11.78 -1.65 -14.48
C VAL A 165 12.89 -1.03 -13.64
N GLU A 166 13.50 -1.77 -12.71
CA GLU A 166 14.64 -1.27 -11.94
C GLU A 166 15.84 -0.94 -12.84
N GLN A 167 16.12 -1.75 -13.87
CA GLN A 167 17.17 -1.48 -14.85
C GLN A 167 16.84 -0.29 -15.76
N GLU A 168 15.60 -0.16 -16.23
CA GLU A 168 15.15 0.99 -17.03
C GLU A 168 15.32 2.32 -16.26
N ILE A 169 14.96 2.33 -14.97
CA ILE A 169 15.11 3.51 -14.09
C ILE A 169 16.60 3.83 -13.89
N GLU A 170 17.45 2.83 -13.71
CA GLU A 170 18.90 3.02 -13.57
C GLU A 170 19.49 3.67 -14.84
N ALA A 171 19.13 3.16 -16.02
CA ALA A 171 19.67 3.60 -17.30
C ALA A 171 19.11 4.96 -17.75
N THR A 172 17.79 5.14 -17.72
CA THR A 172 17.10 6.28 -18.33
C THR A 172 16.66 7.33 -17.30
N GLY A 173 16.51 6.93 -16.04
CA GLY A 173 15.90 7.78 -15.00
C GLY A 173 14.37 7.81 -15.02
N THR A 174 13.75 7.08 -15.96
CA THR A 174 12.30 6.91 -16.11
C THR A 174 12.02 5.49 -16.60
N TYR A 175 10.78 5.01 -16.48
CA TYR A 175 10.37 3.71 -17.02
C TYR A 175 9.08 3.86 -17.82
N GLN A 176 8.82 2.90 -18.71
CA GLN A 176 7.60 2.89 -19.51
C GLN A 176 6.62 1.82 -19.03
N LEU A 177 5.35 2.21 -18.92
CA LEU A 177 4.26 1.32 -18.55
C LEU A 177 3.78 0.53 -19.77
N LEU A 178 3.45 -0.74 -19.55
CA LEU A 178 2.77 -1.58 -20.53
C LEU A 178 1.31 -1.15 -20.66
N GLU A 179 0.67 -1.51 -21.79
CA GLU A 179 -0.76 -1.26 -21.99
C GLU A 179 -1.68 -1.76 -20.87
N PRO A 180 -1.60 -3.04 -20.44
CA PRO A 180 -2.44 -3.51 -19.34
C PRO A 180 -2.15 -2.80 -18.00
N GLU A 181 -0.89 -2.41 -17.76
CA GLU A 181 -0.49 -1.65 -16.58
C GLU A 181 -1.11 -0.24 -16.61
N LEU A 182 -1.09 0.42 -17.77
CA LEU A 182 -1.68 1.75 -17.96
C LEU A 182 -3.19 1.72 -17.75
N ILE A 183 -3.88 0.72 -18.32
CA ILE A 183 -5.33 0.55 -18.15
C ILE A 183 -5.68 0.33 -16.69
N PHE A 184 -4.91 -0.50 -15.99
CA PHE A 184 -5.06 -0.73 -14.55
C PHE A 184 -4.87 0.56 -13.76
N GLY A 185 -3.78 1.29 -14.01
CA GLY A 185 -3.48 2.57 -13.35
C GLY A 185 -4.59 3.60 -13.53
N ALA A 186 -5.13 3.74 -14.75
CA ALA A 186 -6.23 4.67 -15.04
C ALA A 186 -7.51 4.31 -14.26
N LYS A 187 -7.89 3.03 -14.25
CA LYS A 187 -9.07 2.54 -13.50
C LYS A 187 -8.88 2.72 -11.99
N GLN A 188 -7.69 2.40 -11.49
CA GLN A 188 -7.36 2.51 -10.07
C GLN A 188 -7.33 3.97 -9.61
N ALA A 189 -6.81 4.89 -10.43
CA ALA A 189 -6.84 6.33 -10.17
C ALA A 189 -8.28 6.85 -10.04
N TRP A 190 -9.19 6.43 -10.94
CA TRP A 190 -10.60 6.82 -10.84
C TRP A 190 -11.27 6.23 -9.59
N ARG A 191 -11.00 4.96 -9.26
CA ARG A 191 -11.49 4.33 -8.01
C ARG A 191 -11.03 5.09 -6.77
N ASN A 192 -9.80 5.58 -6.77
CA ASN A 192 -9.19 6.29 -5.64
C ASN A 192 -9.56 7.78 -5.58
N ALA A 193 -10.27 8.31 -6.59
CA ALA A 193 -10.69 9.72 -6.61
C ALA A 193 -11.80 9.99 -5.57
N ALA A 194 -11.40 10.42 -4.35
CA ALA A 194 -12.31 10.63 -3.22
C ALA A 194 -13.47 11.60 -3.51
N ARG A 195 -13.27 12.58 -4.40
CA ARG A 195 -14.27 13.59 -4.78
C ARG A 195 -15.25 13.13 -5.86
N CYS A 196 -15.05 11.96 -6.47
CA CYS A 196 -15.93 11.46 -7.51
C CYS A 196 -17.09 10.64 -6.92
N LEU A 197 -18.33 11.06 -7.18
CA LEU A 197 -19.54 10.31 -6.79
C LEU A 197 -19.76 9.09 -7.70
N GLY A 198 -19.39 9.20 -8.99
CA GLY A 198 -19.60 8.17 -10.03
C GLY A 198 -18.67 6.95 -9.95
N ARG A 199 -18.00 6.71 -8.82
CA ARG A 199 -17.00 5.64 -8.68
C ARG A 199 -17.56 4.24 -8.84
N ILE A 200 -18.87 4.03 -8.80
CA ILE A 200 -19.46 2.69 -9.01
C ILE A 200 -19.16 2.11 -10.41
N GLN A 201 -18.94 2.97 -11.42
CA GLN A 201 -18.64 2.53 -12.79
C GLN A 201 -17.14 2.41 -13.10
N TRP A 202 -16.27 2.52 -12.10
CA TRP A 202 -14.80 2.56 -12.27
C TRP A 202 -14.23 1.43 -13.16
N ASN A 203 -14.83 0.24 -13.09
CA ASN A 203 -14.42 -0.93 -13.87
C ASN A 203 -14.68 -0.83 -15.38
N LYS A 204 -15.63 0.01 -15.80
CA LYS A 204 -16.09 0.12 -17.20
C LYS A 204 -15.39 1.21 -18.00
N LEU A 205 -14.27 1.74 -17.50
CA LEU A 205 -13.48 2.76 -18.20
C LEU A 205 -12.85 2.18 -19.47
N GLN A 206 -13.07 2.84 -20.62
CA GLN A 206 -12.34 2.61 -21.86
C GLN A 206 -11.14 3.56 -21.93
N VAL A 207 -9.93 3.00 -22.03
CA VAL A 207 -8.69 3.77 -22.14
C VAL A 207 -8.24 3.70 -23.59
N ARG A 208 -7.94 4.86 -24.18
CA ARG A 208 -7.38 4.96 -25.54
C ARG A 208 -5.98 5.55 -25.43
N MET A 209 -4.99 4.81 -25.91
CA MET A 209 -3.65 5.35 -26.06
C MET A 209 -3.58 6.28 -27.26
N ARG A 210 -2.85 7.37 -27.10
CA ARG A 210 -2.52 8.28 -28.18
C ARG A 210 -1.12 7.89 -28.67
N SER A 211 -1.06 7.24 -29.82
CA SER A 211 0.16 6.94 -30.57
C SER A 211 0.70 8.19 -31.25
#